data_AF-A0A087A0F7-F1
#
_entry.id   AF-A0A087A0F7-F1
#
_cell.length_a   1.000
_cell.length_b   1.000
_cell.length_c   1.000
_cell.angle_alpha   90.00
_cell.angle_beta   90.00
_cell.angle_gamma   90.00
#
_symmetry.space_group_name_H-M   'P 1'
#
loop_
_entity.id
_entity.type
_entity.pdbx_description
1 polymer ?
#
loop_
_entity_poly.entity_id
_entity_poly.type
_entity_poly.pdbx_seq_one_letter_code
_entity_poly.pdbx_strand_id
1 'polypeptide(L)'
;MSEQTNETQPSDVMEFIGDLGSLVEVQPEATVSRTVMQVEGANVVLFSFDKGQELSEHTAAMPVLVQCLEGHLKITGGGKTVDLVPGGILHFPTRLPHAVYAEEASKMMLIMMRR
;
A
#
# COMPACT_ATOMS: atom_id res chain seq x y z
N MET A 1 19.66 -24.30 -11.61
CA MET A 1 19.75 -23.21 -10.63
C MET A 1 18.38 -23.10 -10.00
N SER A 2 18.21 -23.64 -8.81
CA SER A 2 16.94 -23.68 -8.10
C SER A 2 16.66 -22.31 -7.49
N GLU A 3 15.56 -21.70 -7.90
CA GLU A 3 14.98 -20.51 -7.29
C GLU A 3 14.61 -20.83 -5.84
N GLN A 4 15.27 -20.17 -4.88
CA GLN A 4 14.87 -20.20 -3.49
C GLN A 4 13.64 -19.29 -3.34
N THR A 5 12.46 -19.89 -3.34
CA THR A 5 11.26 -19.26 -2.83
C THR A 5 11.45 -19.08 -1.33
N ASN A 6 11.67 -17.84 -0.89
CA ASN A 6 11.71 -17.50 0.52
C ASN A 6 10.28 -17.54 1.06
N GLU A 7 9.82 -18.74 1.41
CA GLU A 7 8.55 -18.93 2.12
C GLU A 7 8.72 -18.40 3.54
N THR A 8 8.12 -17.25 3.81
CA THR A 8 8.08 -16.63 5.15
C THR A 8 7.33 -17.59 6.08
N GLN A 9 8.07 -18.27 6.96
CA GLN A 9 7.52 -19.12 8.01
C GLN A 9 6.67 -18.25 8.97
N PRO A 10 5.53 -18.75 9.49
CA PRO A 10 4.80 -18.04 10.53
C PRO A 10 5.70 -17.84 11.75
N SER A 11 5.85 -16.59 12.18
CA SER A 11 6.63 -16.21 13.36
C SER A 11 5.74 -16.28 14.60
N ASP A 12 6.09 -17.14 15.56
CA ASP A 12 5.42 -17.21 16.89
C ASP A 12 5.84 -16.04 17.81
N VAL A 13 6.29 -14.92 17.23
CA VAL A 13 6.95 -13.82 17.92
C VAL A 13 6.40 -12.48 17.44
N MET A 14 6.22 -11.54 18.37
CA MET A 14 5.76 -10.20 18.04
C MET A 14 6.76 -9.47 17.14
N GLU A 15 6.31 -9.04 15.97
CA GLU A 15 7.07 -8.18 15.05
C GLU A 15 6.72 -6.70 15.28
N PHE A 16 7.73 -5.82 15.20
CA PHE A 16 7.57 -4.37 15.42
C PHE A 16 8.39 -3.57 14.41
N ILE A 17 7.77 -2.56 13.81
CA ILE A 17 8.42 -1.56 12.95
C ILE A 17 8.17 -0.19 13.58
N GLY A 18 9.25 0.48 14.01
CA GLY A 18 9.15 1.77 14.70
C GLY A 18 8.91 2.97 13.79
N ASP A 19 9.22 2.84 12.50
CA ASP A 19 9.00 3.86 11.49
C ASP A 19 8.78 3.19 10.13
N LEU A 20 7.54 3.27 9.63
CA LEU A 20 7.18 2.72 8.32
C LEU A 20 7.65 3.66 7.20
N GLY A 21 7.61 4.97 7.39
CA GLY A 21 7.85 5.96 6.33
C GLY A 21 9.27 5.90 5.77
N SER A 22 10.26 5.60 6.60
CA SER A 22 11.67 5.46 6.17
C SER A 22 11.99 4.16 5.43
N LEU A 23 11.06 3.19 5.37
CA LEU A 23 11.31 1.93 4.67
C LEU A 23 11.07 2.01 3.16
N VAL A 24 10.49 3.11 2.67
CA VAL A 24 10.29 3.39 1.24
C VAL A 24 10.63 4.84 0.93
N GLU A 25 11.36 5.06 -0.15
CA GLU A 25 11.76 6.39 -0.61
C GLU A 25 11.01 6.79 -1.87
N VAL A 26 10.63 8.07 -1.96
CA VAL A 26 10.10 8.62 -3.20
C VAL A 26 11.23 8.70 -4.22
N GLN A 27 11.02 8.12 -5.39
CA GLN A 27 11.96 8.19 -6.51
C GLN A 27 11.39 9.09 -7.60
N PRO A 28 12.20 9.95 -8.23
CA PRO A 28 11.74 10.84 -9.30
C PRO A 28 11.01 10.07 -10.40
N GLU A 29 9.85 10.60 -10.82
CA GLU A 29 9.04 10.09 -11.92
C GLU A 29 8.63 8.60 -11.79
N ALA A 30 8.52 8.10 -10.54
CA ALA A 30 8.29 6.69 -10.29
C ALA A 30 7.25 6.41 -9.20
N THR A 31 6.63 5.23 -9.33
CA THR A 31 5.91 4.55 -8.25
C THR A 31 6.75 3.36 -7.80
N VAL A 32 7.06 3.28 -6.50
CA VAL A 32 7.86 2.20 -5.92
C VAL A 32 7.06 1.51 -4.82
N SER A 33 7.17 0.19 -4.72
CA SER A 33 6.52 -0.58 -3.67
C SER A 33 7.49 -1.50 -2.94
N ARG A 34 7.27 -1.70 -1.64
CA ARG A 34 8.05 -2.62 -0.81
C ARG A 34 7.15 -3.36 0.16
N THR A 35 7.17 -4.68 0.11
CA THR A 35 6.58 -5.51 1.17
C THR A 35 7.44 -5.40 2.43
N VAL A 36 6.84 -5.00 3.55
CA VAL A 36 7.55 -4.78 4.82
C VAL A 36 7.17 -5.79 5.90
N MET A 37 6.01 -6.45 5.76
CA MET A 37 5.55 -7.48 6.70
C MET A 37 4.66 -8.48 5.98
N GLN A 38 4.83 -9.77 6.30
CA GLN A 38 3.97 -10.86 5.85
C GLN A 38 3.68 -11.76 7.05
N VAL A 39 2.46 -11.70 7.56
CA VAL A 39 2.05 -12.38 8.80
C VAL A 39 0.80 -13.21 8.55
N GLU A 40 0.42 -14.01 9.55
CA GLU A 40 -0.82 -14.76 9.53
C GLU A 40 -2.01 -13.80 9.36
N GLY A 41 -2.72 -13.92 8.22
CA GLY A 41 -3.90 -13.11 7.91
C GLY A 41 -3.65 -11.75 7.26
N ALA A 42 -2.40 -11.28 7.10
CA ALA A 42 -2.15 -9.99 6.44
C ALA A 42 -0.78 -9.86 5.76
N ASN A 43 -0.74 -9.09 4.68
CA ASN A 43 0.50 -8.51 4.17
C ASN A 43 0.45 -6.99 4.30
N VAL A 44 1.59 -6.40 4.66
CA VAL A 44 1.77 -4.95 4.66
C VAL A 44 2.77 -4.57 3.58
N VAL A 45 2.33 -3.72 2.66
CA VAL A 45 3.14 -3.19 1.56
C VAL A 45 3.13 -1.67 1.65
N LEU A 46 4.31 -1.07 1.56
CA LEU A 46 4.44 0.38 1.43
C LEU A 46 4.56 0.75 -0.03
N PHE A 47 3.99 1.88 -0.38
CA PHE A 47 4.15 2.51 -1.68
C PHE A 47 4.69 3.92 -1.50
N SER A 48 5.58 4.34 -2.40
CA SER A 48 5.94 5.73 -2.60
C SER A 48 5.60 6.16 -4.02
N PHE A 49 5.22 7.42 -4.16
CA PHE A 49 4.83 8.05 -5.40
C PHE A 49 5.55 9.38 -5.51
N ASP A 50 6.17 9.67 -6.65
CA ASP A 50 6.46 11.05 -6.99
C ASP A 50 5.17 11.79 -7.38
N LYS A 51 5.22 13.12 -7.35
CA LYS A 51 4.09 13.95 -7.76
C LYS A 51 3.64 13.61 -9.18
N GLY A 52 2.34 13.44 -9.36
CA GLY A 52 1.70 13.13 -10.64
C GLY A 52 1.76 11.66 -11.04
N GLN A 53 2.40 10.81 -10.24
CA GLN A 53 2.39 9.36 -10.46
C GLN A 53 1.06 8.74 -10.03
N GLU A 54 0.73 7.60 -10.63
CA GLU A 54 -0.54 6.93 -10.36
C GLU A 54 -0.43 5.40 -10.36
N LEU A 55 -1.39 4.78 -9.67
CA LEU A 55 -1.87 3.45 -10.01
C LEU A 55 -3.16 3.64 -10.79
N SER A 56 -3.11 3.38 -12.10
CA SER A 56 -4.29 3.38 -12.96
C SER A 56 -5.34 2.39 -12.44
N GLU A 57 -6.57 2.52 -12.92
CA GLU A 57 -7.70 1.73 -12.42
C GLU A 57 -7.41 0.22 -12.43
N HIS A 58 -7.56 -0.40 -11.26
CA HIS A 58 -7.35 -1.82 -11.08
C HIS A 58 -8.27 -2.36 -9.97
N THR A 59 -8.16 -3.66 -9.71
CA THR A 59 -8.93 -4.34 -8.66
C THR A 59 -8.01 -5.18 -7.79
N ALA A 60 -8.37 -5.34 -6.51
CA ALA A 60 -7.72 -6.26 -5.59
C ALA A 60 -8.53 -7.55 -5.45
N ALA A 61 -7.88 -8.71 -5.46
CA ALA A 61 -8.52 -10.02 -5.31
C ALA A 61 -9.03 -10.29 -3.88
N MET A 62 -8.64 -9.46 -2.91
CA MET A 62 -8.99 -9.54 -1.50
C MET A 62 -9.32 -8.14 -0.95
N PRO A 63 -9.99 -8.02 0.20
CA PRO A 63 -10.22 -6.73 0.85
C PRO A 63 -8.89 -6.09 1.26
N VAL A 64 -8.82 -4.77 1.17
CA VAL A 64 -7.61 -4.02 1.53
C VAL A 64 -7.92 -2.78 2.35
N LEU A 65 -6.97 -2.38 3.20
CA LEU A 65 -6.92 -1.06 3.82
C LEU A 65 -5.78 -0.25 3.19
N VAL A 66 -6.02 1.02 2.94
CA VAL A 66 -5.01 1.98 2.45
C VAL A 66 -4.93 3.14 3.43
N GLN A 67 -3.75 3.41 3.98
CA GLN A 67 -3.50 4.53 4.88
C GLN A 67 -2.44 5.45 4.29
N CYS A 68 -2.69 6.75 4.27
CA CYS A 68 -1.68 7.73 3.87
C CYS A 68 -0.75 8.02 5.06
N LEU A 69 0.56 7.91 4.82
CA LEU A 69 1.61 8.20 5.79
C LEU A 69 2.17 9.60 5.60
N GLU A 70 2.37 10.02 4.35
CA GLU A 70 2.92 11.32 3.95
C GLU A 70 2.31 11.76 2.61
N GLY A 71 2.23 13.07 2.38
CA GLY A 71 1.77 13.66 1.11
C GLY A 71 0.25 13.70 0.95
N HIS A 72 -0.23 13.70 -0.29
CA HIS A 72 -1.64 13.85 -0.64
C HIS A 72 -1.97 12.96 -1.83
N LEU A 73 -2.82 11.96 -1.59
CA LEU A 73 -3.30 11.03 -2.61
C LEU A 73 -4.78 11.29 -2.92
N LYS A 74 -5.12 11.38 -4.20
CA LYS A 74 -6.49 11.37 -4.68
C LYS A 74 -6.89 9.95 -5.03
N ILE A 75 -7.88 9.43 -4.34
CA ILE A 75 -8.31 8.04 -4.43
C ILE A 75 -9.70 7.98 -5.05
N THR A 76 -9.86 7.29 -6.17
CA THR A 76 -11.16 7.13 -6.84
C THR A 76 -11.60 5.69 -6.83
N GLY A 77 -12.85 5.41 -6.47
CA GLY A 77 -13.40 4.05 -6.48
C GLY A 77 -14.85 4.02 -5.98
N GLY A 78 -15.67 3.14 -6.54
CA GLY A 78 -17.09 3.03 -6.17
C GLY A 78 -17.89 4.32 -6.43
N GLY A 79 -17.56 5.05 -7.50
CA GLY A 79 -18.26 6.28 -7.89
C GLY A 79 -17.97 7.50 -7.02
N LYS A 80 -16.98 7.43 -6.12
CA LYS A 80 -16.52 8.55 -5.31
C LYS A 80 -15.03 8.78 -5.45
N THR A 81 -14.61 10.01 -5.23
CA THR A 81 -13.21 10.41 -5.10
C THR A 81 -13.00 10.98 -3.70
N VAL A 82 -11.89 10.60 -3.06
CA VAL A 82 -11.51 11.02 -1.71
C VAL A 82 -10.08 11.55 -1.74
N ASP A 83 -9.87 12.72 -1.13
CA ASP A 83 -8.55 13.24 -0.81
C ASP A 83 -8.03 12.56 0.46
N LEU A 84 -7.08 11.64 0.28
CA LEU A 84 -6.44 10.88 1.34
C LEU A 84 -5.12 11.55 1.74
N VAL A 85 -5.15 12.21 2.90
CA VAL A 85 -4.02 12.94 3.51
C VAL A 85 -3.48 12.17 4.74
N PRO A 86 -2.33 12.54 5.32
CA PRO A 86 -1.66 11.75 6.34
C PRO A 86 -2.55 11.48 7.56
N GLY A 87 -2.56 10.22 8.02
CA GLY A 87 -3.44 9.75 9.09
C GLY A 87 -4.83 9.29 8.61
N GLY A 88 -5.22 9.61 7.38
CA GLY A 88 -6.44 9.10 6.76
C GLY A 88 -6.32 7.63 6.35
N ILE A 89 -7.44 6.90 6.40
CA ILE A 89 -7.53 5.48 6.03
C ILE A 89 -8.77 5.22 5.16
N LEU A 90 -8.62 4.31 4.20
CA LEU A 90 -9.68 3.83 3.32
C LEU A 90 -9.74 2.31 3.31
N HIS A 91 -10.94 1.78 3.08
CA HIS A 91 -11.19 0.37 2.86
C HIS A 91 -11.74 0.16 1.44
N PHE A 92 -11.20 -0.83 0.75
CA PHE A 92 -11.78 -1.35 -0.48
C PHE A 92 -12.21 -2.80 -0.27
N PRO A 93 -13.48 -3.14 -0.56
CA PRO A 93 -13.90 -4.53 -0.60
C PRO A 93 -13.29 -5.24 -1.82
N THR A 94 -13.33 -6.55 -1.80
CA THR A 94 -12.86 -7.42 -2.89
C THR A 94 -13.40 -6.97 -4.24
N ARG A 95 -12.52 -6.89 -5.25
CA ARG A 95 -12.82 -6.59 -6.65
C ARG A 95 -13.51 -5.24 -6.94
N LEU A 96 -13.57 -4.30 -5.99
CA LEU A 96 -14.01 -2.95 -6.31
C LEU A 96 -12.95 -2.27 -7.19
N PRO A 97 -13.28 -1.75 -8.39
CA PRO A 97 -12.35 -0.96 -9.19
C PRO A 97 -11.96 0.33 -8.47
N HIS A 98 -10.66 0.63 -8.45
CA HIS A 98 -10.12 1.84 -7.84
C HIS A 98 -8.83 2.30 -8.52
N ALA A 99 -8.55 3.59 -8.41
CA ALA A 99 -7.35 4.26 -8.88
C ALA A 99 -6.76 5.17 -7.79
N VAL A 100 -5.45 5.37 -7.84
CA VAL A 100 -4.68 6.19 -6.90
C VAL A 100 -3.86 7.19 -7.71
N TYR A 101 -4.00 8.48 -7.42
CA TYR A 101 -3.21 9.54 -8.04
C TYR A 101 -2.49 10.37 -6.98
N ALA A 102 -1.22 10.65 -7.16
CA ALA A 102 -0.41 11.45 -6.24
C ALA A 102 -0.45 12.93 -6.61
N GLU A 103 -1.23 13.73 -5.87
CA GLU A 103 -1.25 15.20 -6.03
C GLU A 103 0.06 15.83 -5.52
N GLU A 104 0.70 15.17 -4.56
CA GLU A 104 2.02 15.48 -4.01
C GLU A 104 2.87 14.22 -3.93
N ALA A 105 4.19 14.38 -3.78
CA ALA A 105 5.05 13.24 -3.42
C ALA A 105 4.52 12.60 -2.13
N SER A 106 4.21 11.31 -2.18
CA SER A 106 3.39 10.65 -1.18
C SER A 106 3.90 9.28 -0.80
N LYS A 107 3.61 8.87 0.44
CA LYS A 107 3.84 7.50 0.93
C LYS A 107 2.55 6.95 1.51
N MET A 108 2.21 5.70 1.17
CA MET A 108 1.05 5.02 1.74
C MET A 108 1.37 3.60 2.18
N MET A 109 0.62 3.12 3.15
CA MET A 109 0.59 1.73 3.58
C MET A 109 -0.66 1.04 3.02
N LEU A 110 -0.45 -0.09 2.35
CA LEU A 110 -1.48 -1.02 1.92
C LEU A 110 -1.43 -2.26 2.84
N ILE A 111 -2.56 -2.58 3.46
CA ILE A 111 -2.75 -3.84 4.19
C ILE A 111 -3.69 -4.72 3.38
N MET A 112 -3.18 -5.85 2.90
CA MET A 112 -3.96 -6.86 2.21
C MET A 112 -4.39 -7.94 3.20
N MET A 113 -5.70 -8.06 3.43
CA MET A 113 -6.26 -9.03 4.38
C MET A 113 -6.44 -10.39 3.70
N ARG A 114 -5.90 -11.43 4.33
CA ARG A 114 -6.05 -12.83 3.94
C ARG A 114 -7.01 -13.51 4.90
N ARG A 115 -7.71 -14.54 4.41
CA ARG A 115 -8.51 -15.44 5.25
C ARG A 115 -7.65 -16.57 5.79
#